data_AF-A0A3N5VCL7-F1
#
_entry.id   AF-A0A3N5VCL7-F1
#
_cell.length_a   1.000
_cell.length_b   1.000
_cell.length_c   1.000
_cell.angle_alpha   90.00
_cell.angle_beta   90.00
_cell.angle_gamma   90.00
#
_symmetry.space_group_name_H-M   'P 1'
#
loop_
_entity.id
_entity.type
_entity.pdbx_description
1 polymer ?
#
loop_
_entity_poly.entity_id
_entity_poly.type
_entity_poly.pdbx_seq_one_letter_code
_entity_poly.pdbx_strand_id
1 'polypeptide(L)'
;WRIASAWRWMFASEAVPAAIFFALLFAIPESPRWLVMKGREAEAAAVLKRMGADGDVAAQIEAIHRSFDRQDGCFRDCLRTPIRRIFFIGAGLAILQQITGINIVMYYAPRIFTSAGLDSASAIGHSVIIGLVMLGFTLVAMFLSDRVGRRPLLLISSVGMAAGLFALGAAYAGSDQGSARSLLLWVLVYVASFSIGMGPLVWTVLGEIFPNRVRAHAASACVFLLWTANFAVSQLFPWMLSTFEYRVFWFFGALCVLTIGFVWLLVPETKGRSLEELESFSH
;
A
#
# COMPACT_ATOMS: atom_id res chain seq x y z
N TRP A 1 -0.88 28.11 23.10
CA TRP A 1 0.02 26.97 22.82
C TRP A 1 -0.45 26.10 21.65
N ARG A 2 -1.58 25.39 21.76
CA ARG A 2 -2.09 24.51 20.68
C ARG A 2 -2.26 25.18 19.30
N ILE A 3 -2.75 26.43 19.28
CA ILE A 3 -2.99 27.19 18.04
C ILE A 3 -1.75 28.00 17.58
N ALA A 4 -0.94 28.47 18.53
CA ALA A 4 0.17 29.39 18.24
C ALA A 4 1.49 28.69 17.86
N SER A 5 1.78 27.50 18.41
CA SER A 5 3.11 26.87 18.29
C SER A 5 3.10 25.35 18.18
N ALA A 6 2.09 24.65 18.72
CA ALA A 6 2.12 23.18 18.77
C ALA A 6 2.09 22.51 17.39
N TRP A 7 1.35 23.06 16.42
CA TRP A 7 1.31 22.52 15.05
C TRP A 7 2.68 22.56 14.35
N ARG A 8 3.52 23.57 14.66
CA ARG A 8 4.89 23.67 14.14
C ARG A 8 5.75 22.52 14.65
N TRP A 9 5.61 22.18 15.93
CA TRP A 9 6.31 21.05 16.53
C TRP A 9 5.81 19.70 16.00
N MET A 10 4.54 19.59 15.60
CA MET A 10 4.05 18.40 14.91
C MET A 10 4.81 18.18 13.59
N PHE A 11 4.95 19.20 12.74
CA PHE A 11 5.76 19.08 11.51
C PHE A 11 7.26 18.93 11.81
N ALA A 12 7.80 19.69 12.76
CA ALA A 12 9.22 19.60 13.12
C ALA A 12 9.60 18.22 13.68
N SER A 13 8.65 17.48 14.26
CA SER A 13 8.90 16.13 14.75
C SER A 13 9.29 15.15 13.63
N GLU A 14 8.86 15.38 12.38
CA GLU A 14 9.26 14.59 11.21
C GLU A 14 10.76 14.75 10.88
N ALA A 15 11.38 15.86 11.32
CA ALA A 15 12.81 16.07 11.15
C ALA A 15 13.65 15.07 11.98
N VAL A 16 13.10 14.54 13.08
CA VAL A 16 13.80 13.55 13.92
C VAL A 16 14.06 12.23 13.17
N PRO A 17 13.04 11.50 12.66
CA PRO A 17 13.28 10.29 11.88
C PRO A 17 14.05 10.58 10.57
N ALA A 18 13.85 11.74 9.94
CA ALA A 18 14.62 12.13 8.76
C ALA A 18 16.12 12.31 9.06
N ALA A 19 16.46 12.97 10.18
CA ALA A 19 17.85 13.14 10.62
C ALA A 19 18.49 11.80 11.01
N ILE A 20 17.74 10.92 11.69
CA ILE A 20 18.19 9.56 12.01
C ILE A 20 18.47 8.79 10.72
N PHE A 21 17.53 8.80 9.77
CA PHE A 21 17.70 8.13 8.48
C PHE A 21 18.91 8.70 7.71
N PHE A 22 19.08 10.02 7.69
CA PHE A 22 20.22 10.69 7.08
C PHE A 22 21.55 10.28 7.73
N ALA A 23 21.61 10.20 9.06
CA ALA A 23 22.79 9.74 9.78
C ALA A 23 23.10 8.26 9.47
N LEU A 24 22.06 7.41 9.37
CA LEU A 24 22.21 5.99 9.04
C LEU A 24 22.68 5.76 7.60
N LEU A 25 22.38 6.66 6.65
CA LEU A 25 22.88 6.56 5.27
C LEU A 25 24.41 6.50 5.21
N PHE A 26 25.12 7.16 6.13
CA PHE A 26 26.59 7.08 6.19
C PHE A 26 27.12 5.72 6.65
N ALA A 27 26.27 4.89 7.29
CA ALA A 27 26.62 3.53 7.71
C ALA A 27 26.22 2.46 6.68
N ILE A 28 25.30 2.77 5.77
CA ILE A 28 24.81 1.83 4.76
C ILE A 28 25.84 1.75 3.61
N PRO A 29 26.35 0.56 3.27
CA PRO A 29 27.25 0.41 2.14
C PRO A 29 26.51 0.70 0.82
N GLU A 30 27.23 1.28 -0.13
CA GLU A 30 26.73 1.53 -1.48
C GLU A 30 26.27 0.24 -2.17
N SER A 31 25.27 0.36 -3.06
CA SER A 31 24.74 -0.79 -3.80
C SER A 31 25.83 -1.47 -4.63
N PRO A 32 26.01 -2.82 -4.56
CA PRO A 32 26.97 -3.54 -5.38
C PRO A 32 26.83 -3.24 -6.87
N ARG A 33 25.60 -3.07 -7.36
CA ARG A 33 25.34 -2.69 -8.76
C ARG A 33 25.93 -1.33 -9.12
N TRP A 34 25.75 -0.33 -8.26
CA TRP A 34 26.30 1.00 -8.49
C TRP A 34 27.84 1.00 -8.46
N LEU A 35 28.44 0.22 -7.55
CA LEU A 35 29.88 0.05 -7.45
C LEU A 35 30.47 -0.60 -8.72
N VAL A 36 29.87 -1.67 -9.24
CA VAL A 36 30.30 -2.29 -10.52
C VAL A 36 30.14 -1.30 -11.68
N MET A 37 29.04 -0.55 -11.74
CA MET A 37 28.83 0.49 -12.77
C MET A 37 29.90 1.59 -12.74
N LYS A 38 30.49 1.86 -11.57
CA LYS A 38 31.60 2.82 -11.39
C LYS A 38 32.99 2.19 -11.53
N GLY A 39 33.08 0.90 -11.91
CA GLY A 39 34.34 0.16 -12.01
C GLY A 39 34.99 -0.20 -10.67
N ARG A 40 34.27 -0.06 -9.55
CA ARG A 40 34.74 -0.36 -8.18
C ARG A 40 34.41 -1.79 -7.77
N GLU A 41 34.86 -2.76 -8.56
CA GLU A 41 34.48 -4.18 -8.40
C GLU A 41 34.98 -4.81 -7.09
N ALA A 42 36.18 -4.43 -6.62
CA ALA A 42 36.72 -4.93 -5.36
C ALA A 42 35.84 -4.54 -4.16
N GLU A 43 35.28 -3.34 -4.19
CA GLU A 43 34.35 -2.87 -3.16
C GLU A 43 32.98 -3.53 -3.31
N ALA A 44 32.49 -3.70 -4.53
CA ALA A 44 31.27 -4.46 -4.79
C ALA A 44 31.37 -5.89 -4.24
N ALA A 45 32.52 -6.54 -4.43
CA ALA A 45 32.80 -7.87 -3.90
C ALA A 45 32.77 -7.90 -2.36
N ALA A 46 33.35 -6.90 -1.71
CA ALA A 46 33.35 -6.79 -0.25
C ALA A 46 31.92 -6.59 0.31
N VAL A 47 31.10 -5.78 -0.36
CA VAL A 47 29.68 -5.59 0.02
C VAL A 47 28.88 -6.87 -0.20
N LEU A 48 29.04 -7.56 -1.33
CA LEU A 48 28.36 -8.84 -1.61
C LEU A 48 28.70 -9.90 -0.56
N LYS A 49 29.97 -10.01 -0.16
CA LYS A 49 30.39 -10.92 0.94
C LYS A 49 29.73 -10.57 2.26
N ARG A 50 29.66 -9.27 2.61
CA ARG A 50 28.98 -8.81 3.84
C ARG A 50 27.48 -9.10 3.84
N MET A 51 26.85 -9.13 2.66
CA MET A 51 25.44 -9.47 2.50
C MET A 51 25.14 -10.98 2.57
N GLY A 52 26.15 -11.84 2.81
CA GLY A 52 25.96 -13.28 2.89
C GLY A 52 25.88 -13.95 1.52
N ALA A 53 26.56 -13.41 0.50
CA ALA A 53 26.77 -14.14 -0.74
C ALA A 53 27.68 -15.35 -0.48
N ASP A 54 27.08 -16.49 -0.15
CA ASP A 54 27.77 -17.77 0.15
C ASP A 54 28.36 -18.46 -1.10
N GLY A 55 28.33 -17.80 -2.26
CA GLY A 55 28.77 -18.34 -3.55
C GLY A 55 29.96 -17.60 -4.16
N ASP A 56 30.21 -17.88 -5.44
CA ASP A 56 31.25 -17.20 -6.22
C ASP A 56 30.86 -15.74 -6.47
N VAL A 57 31.47 -14.84 -5.70
CA VAL A 57 31.30 -13.40 -5.82
C VAL A 57 31.69 -12.90 -7.21
N ALA A 58 32.64 -13.56 -7.88
CA ALA A 58 33.01 -13.22 -9.25
C ALA A 58 31.87 -13.52 -10.22
N ALA A 59 31.21 -14.67 -10.09
CA ALA A 59 30.03 -15.01 -10.89
C ALA A 59 28.87 -14.02 -10.68
N GLN A 60 28.69 -13.50 -9.46
CA GLN A 60 27.67 -12.47 -9.19
C GLN A 60 28.03 -11.11 -9.82
N ILE A 61 29.30 -10.70 -9.75
CA ILE A 61 29.77 -9.48 -10.41
C ILE A 61 29.61 -9.60 -11.93
N GLU A 62 29.93 -10.77 -12.49
CA GLU A 62 29.75 -11.05 -13.91
C GLU A 62 28.26 -11.04 -14.32
N ALA A 63 27.37 -11.58 -13.48
CA ALA A 63 25.94 -11.49 -13.69
C ALA A 63 25.42 -10.04 -13.65
N ILE A 64 26.00 -9.19 -12.80
CA ILE A 64 25.71 -7.75 -12.78
C ILE A 64 26.18 -7.09 -14.08
N HIS A 65 27.38 -7.39 -14.57
CA HIS A 65 27.88 -6.90 -15.87
C HIS A 65 26.97 -7.29 -17.03
N ARG A 66 26.60 -8.57 -17.12
CA ARG A 66 25.64 -9.05 -18.13
C ARG A 66 24.27 -8.37 -18.02
N SER A 67 23.91 -7.86 -16.84
CA SER A 67 22.67 -7.11 -16.65
C SER A 67 22.73 -5.68 -17.18
N PHE A 68 23.92 -5.08 -17.35
CA PHE A 68 24.09 -3.78 -17.99
C PHE A 68 24.00 -3.85 -19.52
N ASP A 69 24.41 -4.97 -20.12
CA ASP A 69 24.26 -5.21 -21.56
C ASP A 69 22.80 -5.46 -21.98
N ARG A 70 21.93 -5.80 -21.02
CA ARG A 70 20.49 -5.86 -21.25
C ARG A 70 19.94 -4.44 -21.30
N GLN A 71 19.42 -4.02 -22.45
CA GLN A 71 18.74 -2.74 -22.62
C GLN A 71 17.63 -2.56 -21.56
N ASP A 72 17.74 -1.49 -20.76
CA ASP A 72 16.67 -1.05 -19.88
C ASP A 72 15.38 -0.84 -20.67
N GLY A 73 14.27 -1.36 -20.17
CA GLY A 73 12.99 -1.27 -20.85
C GLY A 73 12.47 0.16 -20.82
N CYS A 74 11.87 0.60 -21.93
CA CYS A 74 11.22 1.91 -21.98
C CYS A 74 9.81 1.84 -21.36
N PHE A 75 9.23 2.98 -20.95
CA PHE A 75 7.80 3.07 -20.59
C PHE A 75 6.87 2.44 -21.63
N ARG A 76 7.22 2.54 -22.92
CA ARG A 76 6.47 1.92 -24.02
C ARG A 76 6.42 0.39 -23.92
N ASP A 77 7.43 -0.23 -23.33
CA ASP A 77 7.47 -1.68 -23.17
C ASP A 77 6.49 -2.18 -22.11
N CYS A 78 6.08 -1.33 -21.16
CA CYS A 78 5.00 -1.65 -20.21
C CYS A 78 3.66 -1.86 -20.90
N LEU A 79 3.43 -1.23 -22.06
CA LEU A 79 2.20 -1.32 -22.82
C LEU A 79 2.23 -2.39 -23.92
N ARG A 80 3.35 -3.08 -24.10
CA ARG A 80 3.51 -4.17 -25.08
C ARG A 80 3.11 -5.51 -24.49
N THR A 81 2.56 -6.40 -25.33
CA THR A 81 2.29 -7.79 -24.95
C THR A 81 3.62 -8.51 -24.70
N PRO A 82 3.75 -9.32 -23.63
CA PRO A 82 2.69 -9.73 -22.70
C PRO A 82 2.64 -8.91 -21.39
N ILE A 83 3.61 -8.02 -21.16
CA ILE A 83 3.74 -7.14 -19.98
C ILE A 83 2.49 -6.28 -19.73
N ARG A 84 1.78 -5.90 -20.80
CA ARG A 84 0.56 -5.09 -20.74
C ARG A 84 -0.48 -5.66 -19.75
N ARG A 85 -0.67 -6.99 -19.70
CA ARG A 85 -1.63 -7.62 -18.79
C ARG A 85 -1.22 -7.42 -17.34
N ILE A 86 0.05 -7.65 -17.04
CA ILE A 86 0.64 -7.47 -15.70
C ILE A 86 0.56 -6.00 -15.27
N PHE A 87 0.84 -5.08 -16.19
CA PHE A 87 0.69 -3.65 -15.96
C PHE A 87 -0.75 -3.26 -15.60
N PHE A 88 -1.75 -3.77 -16.33
CA PHE A 88 -3.15 -3.52 -16.01
C PHE A 88 -3.55 -4.08 -14.64
N ILE A 89 -3.04 -5.27 -14.27
CA ILE A 89 -3.29 -5.84 -12.95
C ILE A 89 -2.70 -4.94 -11.85
N GLY A 90 -1.44 -4.53 -11.98
CA GLY A 90 -0.78 -3.64 -11.02
C GLY A 90 -1.44 -2.26 -10.93
N ALA A 91 -1.71 -1.62 -12.06
CA ALA A 91 -2.37 -0.32 -12.12
C ALA A 91 -3.79 -0.37 -11.53
N GLY A 92 -4.55 -1.40 -11.89
CA GLY A 92 -5.89 -1.62 -11.34
C GLY A 92 -5.85 -1.82 -9.83
N LEU A 93 -4.96 -2.69 -9.33
CA LEU A 93 -4.80 -2.93 -7.89
C LEU A 93 -4.41 -1.65 -7.14
N ALA A 94 -3.50 -0.84 -7.69
CA ALA A 94 -3.06 0.43 -7.11
C ALA A 94 -4.18 1.47 -7.02
N ILE A 95 -5.03 1.57 -8.06
CA ILE A 95 -6.21 2.45 -8.05
C ILE A 95 -7.25 1.94 -7.05
N LEU A 96 -7.57 0.64 -7.10
CA LEU A 96 -8.55 -0.01 -6.21
C LEU A 96 -8.16 0.15 -4.73
N GLN A 97 -6.87 0.08 -4.41
CA GLN A 97 -6.37 0.35 -3.06
C GLN A 97 -6.77 1.73 -2.53
N GLN A 98 -6.81 2.75 -3.37
CA GLN A 98 -7.10 4.13 -2.93
C GLN A 98 -8.58 4.46 -3.00
N ILE A 99 -9.28 3.99 -4.05
CA ILE A 99 -10.71 4.27 -4.21
C ILE A 99 -11.58 3.51 -3.19
N THR A 100 -11.04 2.50 -2.51
CA THR A 100 -11.74 1.84 -1.38
C THR A 100 -11.81 2.71 -0.13
N GLY A 101 -11.16 3.88 -0.12
CA GLY A 101 -11.46 4.96 0.82
C GLY A 101 -10.66 4.97 2.13
N ILE A 102 -9.50 4.31 2.22
CA ILE A 102 -8.76 4.25 3.50
C ILE A 102 -8.34 5.65 3.99
N ASN A 103 -7.91 6.51 3.07
CA ASN A 103 -7.46 7.86 3.41
C ASN A 103 -8.61 8.76 3.90
N ILE A 104 -9.84 8.47 3.50
CA ILE A 104 -11.03 9.14 4.04
C ILE A 104 -11.13 8.88 5.54
N VAL A 105 -11.01 7.62 5.94
CA VAL A 105 -11.03 7.25 7.37
C VAL A 105 -9.85 7.89 8.08
N MET A 106 -8.65 7.89 7.49
CA MET A 106 -7.47 8.46 8.12
C MET A 106 -7.55 9.99 8.31
N TYR A 107 -8.07 10.73 7.33
CA TYR A 107 -8.13 12.20 7.38
C TYR A 107 -9.36 12.72 8.10
N TYR A 108 -10.48 12.00 7.98
CA TYR A 108 -11.78 12.46 8.44
C TYR A 108 -12.38 11.62 9.57
N ALA A 109 -11.67 10.63 10.14
CA ALA A 109 -12.12 9.90 11.32
C ALA A 109 -12.63 10.82 12.44
N PRO A 110 -11.92 11.90 12.85
CA PRO A 110 -12.43 12.81 13.86
C PRO A 110 -13.76 13.44 13.44
N ARG A 111 -13.90 13.85 12.17
CA ARG A 111 -15.16 14.41 11.64
C ARG A 111 -16.29 13.39 11.65
N ILE A 112 -16.03 12.16 11.19
CA ILE A 112 -16.99 11.04 11.17
C ILE A 112 -17.46 10.71 12.60
N PHE A 113 -16.59 10.82 13.60
CA PHE A 113 -16.96 10.60 14.99
C PHE A 113 -17.74 11.78 15.58
N THR A 114 -17.30 13.02 15.34
CA THR A 114 -18.01 14.22 15.83
C THR A 114 -19.38 14.40 15.18
N SER A 115 -19.55 14.05 13.90
CA SER A 115 -20.86 14.09 13.21
C SER A 115 -21.85 13.07 13.76
N ALA A 116 -21.38 12.07 14.49
CA ALA A 116 -22.20 11.08 15.18
C ALA A 116 -22.43 11.40 16.67
N GLY A 117 -22.07 12.61 17.12
CA GLY A 117 -22.33 13.07 18.48
C GLY A 117 -21.27 12.70 19.52
N LEU A 118 -20.09 12.22 19.12
CA LEU A 118 -18.96 12.02 20.05
C LEU A 118 -18.30 13.34 20.44
N ASP A 119 -17.96 13.46 21.72
CA ASP A 119 -17.17 14.60 22.23
C ASP A 119 -15.81 14.66 21.53
N SER A 120 -15.44 15.85 21.08
CA SER A 120 -14.22 16.11 20.29
C SER A 120 -12.94 15.75 21.05
N ALA A 121 -12.96 15.80 22.38
CA ALA A 121 -11.84 15.38 23.22
C ALA A 121 -11.58 13.86 23.15
N SER A 122 -12.65 13.06 23.01
CA SER A 122 -12.55 11.60 22.86
C SER A 122 -12.12 11.17 21.45
N ALA A 123 -12.39 12.00 20.42
CA ALA A 123 -12.10 11.71 19.03
C ALA A 123 -10.59 11.51 18.76
N ILE A 124 -9.73 12.31 19.41
CA ILE A 124 -8.26 12.16 19.28
C ILE A 124 -7.80 10.81 19.84
N GLY A 125 -8.36 10.37 20.96
CA GLY A 125 -8.06 9.06 21.55
C GLY A 125 -8.47 7.90 20.62
N HIS A 126 -9.64 8.01 19.97
CA HIS A 126 -10.08 7.03 18.98
C HIS A 126 -9.17 6.96 17.75
N SER A 127 -8.61 8.08 17.29
CA SER A 127 -7.60 8.08 16.22
C SER A 127 -6.32 7.33 16.60
N VAL A 128 -5.90 7.40 17.87
CA VAL A 128 -4.75 6.61 18.36
C VAL A 128 -5.08 5.10 18.32
N ILE A 129 -6.29 4.71 18.72
CA ILE A 129 -6.74 3.31 18.66
C ILE A 129 -6.74 2.81 17.23
N ILE A 130 -7.23 3.60 16.27
CA ILE A 130 -7.17 3.27 14.83
C ILE A 130 -5.73 3.00 14.41
N GLY A 131 -4.79 3.88 14.77
CA GLY A 131 -3.36 3.70 14.45
C GLY A 131 -2.76 2.43 15.06
N LEU A 132 -3.08 2.11 16.31
CA LEU A 132 -2.62 0.90 16.99
C LEU A 132 -3.19 -0.38 16.33
N VAL A 133 -4.47 -0.37 15.95
CA VAL A 133 -5.08 -1.47 15.20
C VAL A 133 -4.42 -1.63 13.84
N MET A 134 -4.14 -0.53 13.14
CA MET A 134 -3.44 -0.55 11.85
C MET A 134 -2.06 -1.20 11.97
N LEU A 135 -1.28 -0.79 12.97
CA LEU A 135 0.05 -1.34 13.25
C LEU A 135 -0.04 -2.83 13.61
N GLY A 136 -0.93 -3.21 14.53
CA GLY A 136 -1.09 -4.59 14.96
C GLY A 136 -1.47 -5.52 13.81
N PHE A 137 -2.46 -5.14 13.00
CA PHE A 137 -2.91 -5.96 11.88
C PHE A 137 -1.91 -5.97 10.72
N THR A 138 -1.13 -4.90 10.52
CA THR A 138 -0.04 -4.90 9.54
C THR A 138 1.07 -5.87 9.95
N LEU A 139 1.44 -5.93 11.23
CA LEU A 139 2.38 -6.94 11.73
C LEU A 139 1.85 -8.36 11.53
N VAL A 140 0.56 -8.59 11.81
CA VAL A 140 -0.09 -9.87 11.52
C VAL A 140 -0.02 -10.19 10.02
N ALA A 141 -0.28 -9.21 9.15
CA ALA A 141 -0.21 -9.35 7.70
C ALA A 141 1.17 -9.82 7.24
N MET A 142 2.25 -9.28 7.84
CA MET A 142 3.61 -9.68 7.51
C MET A 142 3.84 -11.18 7.75
N PHE A 143 3.39 -11.72 8.89
CA PHE A 143 3.52 -13.15 9.18
C PHE A 143 2.58 -14.03 8.34
N LEU A 144 1.38 -13.52 8.04
CA LEU A 144 0.35 -14.27 7.34
C LEU A 144 0.59 -14.32 5.82
N SER A 145 1.18 -13.26 5.26
CA SER A 145 1.51 -13.13 3.83
C SER A 145 2.28 -14.33 3.30
N ASP A 146 3.27 -14.79 4.05
CA ASP A 146 4.12 -15.90 3.63
C ASP A 146 3.49 -17.27 3.90
N ARG A 147 2.49 -17.37 4.80
CA ARG A 147 1.79 -18.63 5.08
C ARG A 147 0.58 -18.85 4.17
N VAL A 148 -0.27 -17.83 4.01
CA VAL A 148 -1.56 -17.94 3.31
C VAL A 148 -1.42 -17.62 1.82
N GLY A 149 -0.49 -16.74 1.44
CA GLY A 149 -0.39 -16.20 0.08
C GLY A 149 -1.06 -14.84 -0.07
N ARG A 150 -0.77 -14.16 -1.17
CA ARG A 150 -1.14 -12.76 -1.36
C ARG A 150 -2.59 -12.62 -1.83
N ARG A 151 -3.04 -13.44 -2.77
CA ARG A 151 -4.39 -13.33 -3.36
C ARG A 151 -5.51 -13.65 -2.35
N PRO A 152 -5.45 -14.73 -1.55
CA PRO A 152 -6.47 -14.99 -0.54
C PRO A 152 -6.56 -13.89 0.50
N LEU A 153 -5.43 -13.33 0.94
CA LEU A 153 -5.43 -12.23 1.91
C LEU A 153 -6.00 -10.94 1.34
N LEU A 154 -5.70 -10.61 0.07
CA LEU A 154 -6.34 -9.48 -0.62
C LEU A 154 -7.86 -9.65 -0.71
N LEU A 155 -8.35 -10.88 -0.95
CA LEU A 155 -9.78 -11.18 -0.97
C LEU A 155 -10.42 -11.06 0.41
N ILE A 156 -9.84 -11.69 1.44
CA ILE A 156 -10.33 -11.61 2.83
C ILE A 156 -10.37 -10.15 3.30
N SER A 157 -9.32 -9.39 3.01
CA SER A 157 -9.22 -7.96 3.27
C SER A 157 -10.34 -7.19 2.60
N SER A 158 -10.56 -7.39 1.30
CA SER A 158 -11.58 -6.67 0.53
C SER A 158 -13.01 -7.02 0.99
N VAL A 159 -13.27 -8.29 1.35
CA VAL A 159 -14.55 -8.74 1.95
C VAL A 159 -14.79 -8.07 3.30
N GLY A 160 -13.79 -8.08 4.19
CA GLY A 160 -13.89 -7.45 5.50
C GLY A 160 -14.09 -5.94 5.41
N MET A 161 -13.44 -5.29 4.45
CA MET A 161 -13.64 -3.86 4.17
C MET A 161 -15.04 -3.57 3.65
N ALA A 162 -15.56 -4.36 2.70
CA ALA A 162 -16.92 -4.20 2.19
C ALA A 162 -17.95 -4.36 3.32
N ALA A 163 -17.82 -5.43 4.13
CA ALA A 163 -18.69 -5.67 5.27
C ALA A 163 -18.65 -4.53 6.28
N GLY A 164 -17.44 -4.04 6.63
CA GLY A 164 -17.26 -2.91 7.53
C GLY A 164 -17.94 -1.63 7.04
N LEU A 165 -17.80 -1.29 5.76
CA LEU A 165 -18.42 -0.09 5.17
C LEU A 165 -19.94 -0.20 5.02
N PHE A 166 -20.46 -1.36 4.62
CA PHE A 166 -21.91 -1.57 4.56
C PHE A 166 -22.55 -1.50 5.95
N ALA A 167 -21.91 -2.13 6.94
CA ALA A 167 -22.36 -2.10 8.32
C ALA A 167 -22.24 -0.69 8.92
N LEU A 168 -21.18 0.05 8.58
CA LEU A 168 -21.04 1.46 8.98
C LEU A 168 -22.17 2.33 8.41
N GLY A 169 -22.47 2.21 7.11
CA GLY A 169 -23.57 2.95 6.50
C GLY A 169 -24.94 2.54 7.06
N ALA A 170 -25.14 1.26 7.39
CA ALA A 170 -26.38 0.78 8.03
C ALA A 170 -26.53 1.27 9.47
N ALA A 171 -25.43 1.31 10.24
CA ALA A 171 -25.41 1.87 11.59
C ALA A 171 -25.73 3.38 11.58
N TYR A 172 -25.26 4.11 10.55
CA TYR A 172 -25.64 5.50 10.34
C TYR A 172 -27.12 5.66 9.93
N ALA A 173 -27.68 4.74 9.15
CA ALA A 173 -29.07 4.83 8.66
C ALA A 173 -30.13 4.44 9.70
N GLY A 174 -29.80 3.52 10.62
CA GLY A 174 -30.77 2.88 11.52
C GLY A 174 -31.02 3.59 12.85
N SER A 175 -30.50 4.80 13.07
CA SER A 175 -30.58 5.47 14.38
C SER A 175 -30.49 6.99 14.26
N ASP A 176 -31.09 7.72 15.21
CA ASP A 176 -30.94 9.17 15.46
C ASP A 176 -29.50 9.53 15.92
N GLN A 177 -28.50 9.11 15.16
CA GLN A 177 -27.08 8.93 15.50
C GLN A 177 -26.82 7.56 16.14
N GLY A 178 -26.20 6.66 15.37
CA GLY A 178 -25.74 5.37 15.87
C GLY A 178 -24.89 5.54 17.11
N SER A 179 -25.12 4.67 18.11
CA SER A 179 -24.30 4.64 19.32
C SER A 179 -22.84 4.70 18.90
N ALA A 180 -22.15 5.76 19.29
CA ALA A 180 -20.79 6.05 18.88
C ALA A 180 -19.82 4.84 18.89
N ARG A 181 -20.06 3.90 19.80
CA ARG A 181 -19.33 2.64 19.95
C ARG A 181 -19.51 1.71 18.75
N SER A 182 -20.70 1.62 18.16
CA SER A 182 -20.96 0.78 16.98
C SER A 182 -20.28 1.35 15.73
N LEU A 183 -20.26 2.69 15.57
CA LEU A 183 -19.55 3.34 14.47
C LEU A 183 -18.05 3.13 14.57
N LEU A 184 -17.48 3.31 15.77
CA LEU A 184 -16.08 3.02 16.03
C LEU A 184 -15.76 1.55 15.71
N LEU A 185 -16.59 0.61 16.16
CA LEU A 185 -16.40 -0.81 15.88
C LEU A 185 -16.29 -1.08 14.37
N TRP A 186 -17.22 -0.55 13.56
CA TRP A 186 -17.22 -0.79 12.11
C TRP A 186 -16.07 -0.10 11.40
N VAL A 187 -15.66 1.09 11.85
CA VAL A 187 -14.43 1.74 11.38
C VAL A 187 -13.19 0.89 11.71
N LEU A 188 -13.10 0.34 12.92
CA LEU A 188 -11.98 -0.52 13.32
C LEU A 188 -11.96 -1.82 12.53
N VAL A 189 -13.11 -2.45 12.28
CA VAL A 189 -13.22 -3.63 11.41
C VAL A 189 -12.74 -3.32 9.99
N TYR A 190 -13.16 -2.18 9.44
CA TYR A 190 -12.70 -1.72 8.13
C TYR A 190 -11.17 -1.51 8.10
N VAL A 191 -10.60 -0.78 9.06
CA VAL A 191 -9.16 -0.48 9.12
C VAL A 191 -8.34 -1.75 9.35
N ALA A 192 -8.78 -2.64 10.25
CA ALA A 192 -8.14 -3.93 10.49
C ALA A 192 -8.13 -4.79 9.21
N SER A 193 -9.26 -4.84 8.51
CA SER A 193 -9.41 -5.58 7.25
C SER A 193 -8.54 -4.99 6.14
N PHE A 194 -8.41 -3.67 6.05
CA PHE A 194 -7.48 -3.04 5.12
C PHE A 194 -6.02 -3.41 5.45
N SER A 195 -5.67 -3.35 6.73
CA SER A 195 -4.29 -3.55 7.23
C SER A 195 -3.78 -4.98 7.05
N ILE A 196 -4.68 -5.98 7.07
CA ILE A 196 -4.28 -7.38 6.90
C ILE A 196 -3.95 -7.76 5.44
N GLY A 197 -4.36 -6.93 4.47
CA GLY A 197 -4.19 -7.26 3.05
C GLY A 197 -3.91 -6.03 2.18
N MET A 198 -4.94 -5.27 1.85
CA MET A 198 -4.87 -4.16 0.89
C MET A 198 -3.80 -3.11 1.23
N GLY A 199 -3.46 -2.89 2.50
CA GLY A 199 -2.37 -2.01 2.90
C GLY A 199 -0.99 -2.50 2.42
N PRO A 200 -0.41 -3.53 3.05
CA PRO A 200 0.95 -3.98 2.73
C PRO A 200 1.04 -4.80 1.44
N LEU A 201 0.05 -5.65 1.13
CA LEU A 201 0.20 -6.64 0.06
C LEU A 201 0.13 -6.05 -1.34
N VAL A 202 -0.51 -4.89 -1.52
CA VAL A 202 -0.50 -4.21 -2.82
C VAL A 202 0.92 -3.83 -3.22
N TRP A 203 1.70 -3.28 -2.29
CA TRP A 203 3.11 -2.95 -2.52
C TRP A 203 3.96 -4.19 -2.77
N THR A 204 3.71 -5.27 -2.02
CA THR A 204 4.38 -6.56 -2.22
C THR A 204 4.09 -7.12 -3.62
N VAL A 205 2.82 -7.18 -4.02
CA VAL A 205 2.41 -7.69 -5.34
C VAL A 205 3.00 -6.83 -6.46
N LEU A 206 2.98 -5.49 -6.34
CA LEU A 206 3.62 -4.61 -7.33
C LEU A 206 5.13 -4.88 -7.46
N GLY A 207 5.81 -5.21 -6.36
CA GLY A 207 7.21 -5.61 -6.38
C GLY A 207 7.47 -6.99 -7.00
N GLU A 208 6.54 -7.93 -6.83
CA GLU A 208 6.65 -9.32 -7.26
C GLU A 208 6.22 -9.55 -8.73
N ILE A 209 5.24 -8.81 -9.25
CA ILE A 209 4.68 -9.10 -10.59
C ILE A 209 5.50 -8.50 -11.74
N PHE A 210 6.25 -7.41 -11.49
CA PHE A 210 6.92 -6.71 -12.59
C PHE A 210 8.29 -7.32 -12.95
N PRO A 211 8.53 -7.62 -14.24
CA PRO A 211 9.84 -8.05 -14.73
C PRO A 211 10.92 -7.00 -14.44
N ASN A 212 12.12 -7.46 -14.10
CA ASN A 212 13.24 -6.58 -13.72
C ASN A 212 13.50 -5.46 -14.75
N ARG A 213 13.38 -5.75 -16.05
CA ARG A 213 13.66 -4.80 -17.15
C ARG A 213 12.73 -3.57 -17.16
N VAL A 214 11.48 -3.73 -16.74
CA VAL A 214 10.45 -2.66 -16.78
C VAL A 214 9.97 -2.27 -15.39
N ARG A 215 10.46 -2.93 -14.33
CA ARG A 215 9.96 -2.79 -12.96
C ARG A 215 9.92 -1.35 -12.48
N ALA A 216 11.00 -0.60 -12.67
CA ALA A 216 11.08 0.79 -12.22
C ALA A 216 10.00 1.66 -12.90
N HIS A 217 9.89 1.56 -14.23
CA HIS A 217 8.91 2.30 -15.02
C HIS A 217 7.46 1.91 -14.66
N ALA A 218 7.17 0.60 -14.64
CA ALA A 218 5.84 0.09 -14.32
C ALA A 218 5.40 0.44 -12.89
N ALA A 219 6.30 0.27 -11.92
CA ALA A 219 6.03 0.65 -10.52
C ALA A 219 5.79 2.16 -10.39
N SER A 220 6.62 2.99 -11.01
CA SER A 220 6.44 4.45 -10.96
C SER A 220 5.10 4.90 -11.53
N ALA A 221 4.64 4.31 -12.65
CA ALA A 221 3.33 4.57 -13.22
C ALA A 221 2.19 4.10 -12.30
N CYS A 222 2.32 2.92 -11.67
CA CYS A 222 1.32 2.45 -10.70
C CYS A 222 1.25 3.37 -9.48
N VAL A 223 2.39 3.83 -8.97
CA VAL A 223 2.46 4.79 -7.85
C VAL A 223 1.86 6.14 -8.24
N PHE A 224 2.12 6.62 -9.45
CA PHE A 224 1.48 7.84 -9.96
C PHE A 224 -0.05 7.70 -10.01
N LEU A 225 -0.57 6.58 -10.53
CA LEU A 225 -2.00 6.30 -10.57
C LEU A 225 -2.61 6.16 -9.17
N LEU A 226 -1.89 5.52 -8.25
CA LEU A 226 -2.25 5.42 -6.83
C LEU A 226 -2.44 6.82 -6.24
N TRP A 227 -1.43 7.69 -6.33
CA TRP A 227 -1.53 9.03 -5.77
C TRP A 227 -2.59 9.89 -6.47
N THR A 228 -2.80 9.70 -7.78
CA THR A 228 -3.87 10.37 -8.52
C THR A 228 -5.25 9.94 -8.03
N ALA A 229 -5.47 8.65 -7.84
CA ALA A 229 -6.71 8.11 -7.29
C ALA A 229 -6.93 8.59 -5.85
N ASN A 230 -5.88 8.60 -5.03
CA ASN A 230 -5.94 9.16 -3.67
C ASN A 230 -6.35 10.63 -3.67
N PHE A 231 -5.72 11.45 -4.52
CA PHE A 231 -6.05 12.86 -4.65
C PHE A 231 -7.52 13.06 -5.05
N ALA A 232 -7.98 12.35 -6.08
CA ALA A 232 -9.37 12.44 -6.54
C ALA A 232 -10.36 12.08 -5.42
N VAL A 233 -10.16 10.96 -4.73
CA VAL A 233 -11.03 10.50 -3.64
C VAL A 233 -11.02 11.47 -2.47
N SER A 234 -9.84 11.95 -2.07
CA SER A 234 -9.69 12.88 -0.95
C SER A 234 -10.36 14.23 -1.19
N GLN A 235 -10.33 14.72 -2.44
CA GLN A 235 -10.97 15.98 -2.83
C GLN A 235 -12.49 15.83 -3.02
N LEU A 236 -12.96 14.71 -3.56
CA LEU A 236 -14.37 14.46 -3.78
C LEU A 236 -15.11 14.10 -2.49
N PHE A 237 -14.43 13.49 -1.52
CA PHE A 237 -15.07 12.96 -0.31
C PHE A 237 -15.87 14.00 0.48
N PRO A 238 -15.38 15.22 0.79
CA PRO A 238 -16.16 16.21 1.53
C PRO A 238 -17.48 16.57 0.83
N TRP A 239 -17.45 16.75 -0.49
CA TRP A 239 -18.65 17.01 -1.30
C TRP A 239 -19.59 15.81 -1.32
N MET A 240 -19.05 14.60 -1.44
CA MET A 240 -19.85 13.38 -1.38
C MET A 240 -20.50 13.20 -0.01
N LEU A 241 -19.77 13.46 1.08
CA LEU A 241 -20.28 13.36 2.44
C LEU A 241 -21.38 14.40 2.69
N SER A 242 -21.24 15.63 2.20
CA SER A 242 -22.28 16.66 2.37
C SER A 242 -23.53 16.41 1.53
N THR A 243 -23.40 15.69 0.40
CA THR A 243 -24.50 15.48 -0.56
C THR A 243 -25.20 14.15 -0.35
N PHE A 244 -24.44 13.08 -0.09
CA PHE A 244 -24.93 11.71 0.06
C PHE A 244 -24.99 11.25 1.52
N GLU A 245 -24.48 12.04 2.46
CA GLU A 245 -24.42 11.73 3.89
C GLU A 245 -23.86 10.32 4.13
N TYR A 246 -24.60 9.46 4.85
CA TYR A 246 -24.19 8.09 5.17
C TYR A 246 -24.12 7.15 3.96
N ARG A 247 -24.81 7.47 2.85
CA ARG A 247 -24.83 6.64 1.65
C ARG A 247 -23.46 6.61 0.96
N VAL A 248 -22.59 7.57 1.27
CA VAL A 248 -21.19 7.58 0.82
C VAL A 248 -20.45 6.31 1.25
N PHE A 249 -20.75 5.77 2.44
CA PHE A 249 -20.11 4.54 2.93
C PHE A 249 -20.56 3.32 2.13
N TRP A 250 -21.83 3.26 1.71
CA TRP A 250 -22.33 2.20 0.82
C TRP A 250 -21.73 2.30 -0.59
N PHE A 251 -21.51 3.52 -1.10
CA PHE A 251 -20.80 3.72 -2.36
C PHE A 251 -19.37 3.14 -2.29
N PHE A 252 -18.61 3.47 -1.24
CA PHE A 252 -17.28 2.89 -1.04
C PHE A 252 -17.33 1.37 -0.79
N GLY A 253 -18.34 0.89 -0.08
CA GLY A 253 -18.59 -0.55 0.09
C GLY A 253 -18.82 -1.28 -1.24
N ALA A 254 -19.55 -0.66 -2.17
CA ALA A 254 -19.72 -1.20 -3.53
C ALA A 254 -18.39 -1.22 -4.31
N LEU A 255 -17.54 -0.20 -4.15
CA LEU A 255 -16.19 -0.21 -4.73
C LEU A 255 -15.31 -1.33 -4.14
N CYS A 256 -15.45 -1.65 -2.85
CA CYS A 256 -14.81 -2.83 -2.26
C CYS A 256 -15.32 -4.13 -2.90
N VAL A 257 -16.63 -4.24 -3.21
CA VAL A 257 -17.17 -5.42 -3.93
C VAL A 257 -16.60 -5.53 -5.34
N LEU A 258 -16.47 -4.42 -6.07
CA LEU A 258 -15.77 -4.40 -7.36
C LEU A 258 -14.31 -4.83 -7.22
N THR A 259 -13.65 -4.43 -6.13
CA THR A 259 -12.28 -4.85 -5.81
C THR A 259 -12.20 -6.35 -5.57
N ILE A 260 -13.16 -6.95 -4.86
CA ILE A 260 -13.25 -8.41 -4.68
C ILE A 260 -13.32 -9.10 -6.05
N GLY A 261 -14.21 -8.64 -6.93
CA GLY A 261 -14.35 -9.18 -8.28
C GLY A 261 -13.06 -9.07 -9.10
N PHE A 262 -12.38 -7.92 -9.04
CA PHE A 262 -11.11 -7.70 -9.72
C PHE A 262 -10.01 -8.62 -9.19
N VAL A 263 -9.83 -8.71 -7.87
CA VAL A 263 -8.82 -9.57 -7.25
C VAL A 263 -9.10 -11.05 -7.54
N TRP A 264 -10.37 -11.44 -7.53
CA TRP A 264 -10.77 -12.81 -7.81
C TRP A 264 -10.53 -13.20 -9.27
N LEU A 265 -10.81 -12.32 -10.23
CA LEU A 265 -10.71 -12.65 -11.66
C LEU A 265 -9.31 -12.44 -12.27
N LEU A 266 -8.61 -11.38 -11.84
CA LEU A 266 -7.45 -10.87 -12.57
C LEU A 266 -6.13 -10.98 -11.81
N VAL A 267 -6.13 -10.98 -10.48
CA VAL A 267 -4.89 -11.00 -9.68
C VAL A 267 -4.41 -12.44 -9.52
N PRO A 268 -3.22 -12.81 -10.04
CA PRO A 268 -2.65 -14.14 -9.84
C PRO A 268 -2.11 -14.30 -8.41
N GLU A 269 -1.92 -15.54 -7.97
CA GLU A 269 -1.16 -15.80 -6.74
C GLU A 269 0.33 -15.67 -7.03
N THR A 270 1.02 -14.81 -6.30
CA THR A 270 2.44 -14.49 -6.49
C THR A 270 3.35 -15.25 -5.52
N LYS A 271 2.79 -15.82 -4.45
CA LYS A 271 3.57 -16.55 -3.44
C LYS A 271 4.32 -17.73 -4.06
N GLY A 272 5.65 -17.75 -3.88
CA GLY A 272 6.52 -18.87 -4.25
C GLY A 272 6.66 -19.11 -5.75
N ARG A 273 6.29 -18.12 -6.58
CA ARG A 273 6.40 -18.18 -8.04
C ARG A 273 7.62 -17.42 -8.52
N SER A 274 8.34 -17.97 -9.50
CA SER A 274 9.40 -17.23 -10.16
C SER A 274 8.81 -16.15 -11.07
N LEU A 275 9.59 -15.09 -11.33
CA LEU A 275 9.20 -14.03 -12.27
C LEU A 275 8.93 -14.61 -13.68
N GLU A 276 9.69 -15.64 -14.06
CA GLU A 276 9.58 -16.34 -15.34
C GLU A 276 8.26 -17.14 -15.43
N GLU A 277 7.84 -17.78 -14.32
CA GLU A 277 6.52 -18.41 -14.23
C GLU A 277 5.38 -17.38 -14.35
N LEU A 278 5.54 -16.19 -13.75
CA LEU A 278 4.56 -15.10 -13.85
C LEU A 278 4.47 -14.51 -15.26
N GLU A 279 5.59 -14.46 -15.99
CA GLU A 279 5.61 -14.08 -17.42
C GLU A 279 4.87 -15.11 -18.28
N SER A 280 4.90 -16.41 -17.95
CA SER A 280 4.15 -17.43 -18.69
C SER A 280 2.62 -17.27 -18.61
N PHE A 281 2.08 -16.72 -17.50
CA PHE A 281 0.64 -16.40 -17.37
C PHE A 281 0.19 -15.22 -18.24
N SER A 282 1.15 -14.48 -18.80
CA SER A 282 0.88 -13.34 -19.66
C SER A 282 0.83 -13.70 -21.16
N HIS A 283 1.20 -14.94 -21.52
CA HIS A 283 1.01 -15.53 -22.84
C HIS A 283 -0.42 -16.03 -23.09
#